data_AF-A0A0Q7DF74-F1
#
_entry.id   AF-A0A0Q7DF74-F1
#
_cell.length_a   1.000
_cell.length_b   1.000
_cell.length_c   1.000
_cell.angle_alpha   90.00
_cell.angle_beta   90.00
_cell.angle_gamma   90.00
#
_symmetry.space_group_name_H-M   'P 1'
#
loop_
_entity.id
_entity.type
_entity.pdbx_description
1 polymer ?
#
loop_
_entity_poly.entity_id
_entity_poly.type
_entity_poly.pdbx_seq_one_letter_code
_entity_poly.pdbx_strand_id
1 'polypeptide(L)'
;MSILSGLPPVVGPATRLVVLGSFPGAASLAAQQYYAHPRNQFWPLLSALWGLDLRALDYPQRLQELTARGLGLWDVYAACRREGSLDSAIRDAQPNDLAGLRRRVPHWQAVAHNGGESSRSARLTAALGLVVHRLPSTSPANASWSFERKLAAWRAAFEQHGLIPSS
;
A
#
# COMPACT_ATOMS: atom_id res chain seq x y z
N MET A 1 -2.62 -22.74 -13.84
CA MET A 1 -1.92 -21.67 -13.07
C MET A 1 -1.87 -22.04 -11.60
N SER A 2 -0.71 -21.93 -10.95
CA SER A 2 -0.58 -22.10 -9.50
C SER A 2 -1.25 -20.96 -8.73
N ILE A 3 -1.60 -21.22 -7.47
CA ILE A 3 -2.04 -20.16 -6.55
C ILE A 3 -0.80 -19.40 -6.07
N LEU A 4 -0.87 -18.08 -6.14
CA LEU A 4 0.13 -17.16 -5.59
C LEU A 4 -0.33 -16.73 -4.19
N SER A 5 0.62 -16.69 -3.26
CA SER A 5 0.41 -16.15 -1.91
C SER A 5 0.98 -14.73 -1.81
N GLY A 6 0.27 -13.85 -1.13
CA GLY A 6 0.66 -12.48 -0.86
C GLY A 6 1.75 -12.37 0.21
N LEU A 7 2.07 -11.13 0.58
CA LEU A 7 3.06 -10.82 1.61
C LEU A 7 2.38 -10.56 2.98
N PRO A 8 3.10 -10.74 4.10
CA PRO A 8 2.58 -10.42 5.42
C PRO A 8 2.40 -8.90 5.60
N PRO A 9 1.47 -8.45 6.48
CA PRO A 9 1.30 -7.02 6.75
C PRO A 9 2.56 -6.45 7.40
N VAL A 10 2.94 -5.24 6.99
CA VAL A 10 3.93 -4.41 7.70
C VAL A 10 3.16 -3.38 8.52
N VAL A 11 3.12 -3.57 9.82
CA VAL A 11 2.46 -2.65 10.76
C VAL A 11 3.30 -2.54 12.03
N GLY A 12 3.20 -1.40 12.70
CA GLY A 12 3.80 -1.14 14.01
C GLY A 12 2.74 -0.70 15.01
N PRO A 13 3.10 -0.59 16.31
CA PRO A 13 2.17 -0.18 17.36
C PRO A 13 1.52 1.19 17.10
N ALA A 14 2.25 2.10 16.46
CA ALA A 14 1.80 3.46 16.14
C ALA A 14 1.18 3.61 14.74
N THR A 15 0.87 2.51 14.04
CA THR A 15 0.29 2.57 12.69
C THR A 15 -1.08 3.24 12.70
N ARG A 16 -1.19 4.37 11.97
CA ARG A 16 -2.41 5.17 11.80
C ARG A 16 -3.04 4.99 10.42
N LEU A 17 -2.20 4.97 9.38
CA LEU A 17 -2.61 4.78 7.99
C LEU A 17 -2.01 3.49 7.44
N VAL A 18 -2.84 2.64 6.82
CA VAL A 18 -2.36 1.46 6.08
C VAL A 18 -2.60 1.67 4.59
N VAL A 19 -1.54 1.58 3.80
CA VAL A 19 -1.67 1.53 2.33
C VAL A 19 -2.00 0.10 1.93
N LEU A 20 -3.11 -0.07 1.21
CA LEU A 20 -3.51 -1.35 0.65
C LEU A 20 -3.26 -1.36 -0.86
N GLY A 21 -2.35 -2.21 -1.32
CA GLY A 21 -2.32 -2.65 -2.72
C GLY A 21 -3.45 -3.66 -3.01
N SER A 22 -3.56 -4.07 -4.26
CA SER A 22 -4.46 -5.16 -4.68
C SER A 22 -3.84 -6.52 -4.31
N PHE A 23 -2.70 -6.82 -4.93
CA PHE A 23 -1.88 -8.01 -4.70
C PHE A 23 -0.44 -7.74 -5.16
N PRO A 24 0.61 -8.26 -4.50
CA PRO A 24 1.99 -7.96 -4.85
C PRO A 24 2.31 -8.36 -6.29
N GLY A 25 3.02 -7.53 -7.05
CA GLY A 25 3.48 -7.85 -8.41
C GLY A 25 4.55 -8.96 -8.43
N ALA A 26 4.88 -9.49 -9.62
CA ALA A 26 5.86 -10.58 -9.73
C ALA A 26 7.24 -10.24 -9.12
N ALA A 27 7.74 -9.02 -9.36
CA ALA A 27 8.99 -8.56 -8.75
C ALA A 27 8.90 -8.50 -7.20
N SER A 28 7.75 -8.09 -6.66
CA SER A 28 7.51 -8.06 -5.22
C SER A 28 7.46 -9.45 -4.60
N LEU A 29 6.81 -10.40 -5.27
CA LEU A 29 6.76 -11.79 -4.82
C LEU A 29 8.14 -12.44 -4.87
N ALA A 30 8.89 -12.23 -5.97
CA ALA A 30 10.24 -12.78 -6.11
C ALA A 30 11.20 -12.23 -5.05
N ALA A 31 11.14 -10.93 -4.77
CA ALA A 31 11.99 -10.29 -3.76
C ALA A 31 11.50 -10.48 -2.31
N GLN A 32 10.25 -10.94 -2.11
CA GLN A 32 9.53 -10.88 -0.83
C GLN A 32 9.47 -9.45 -0.25
N GLN A 33 9.22 -8.47 -1.13
CA GLN A 33 9.27 -7.05 -0.80
C GLN A 33 8.12 -6.27 -1.44
N TYR A 34 7.45 -5.42 -0.67
CA TYR A 34 6.46 -4.50 -1.22
C TYR A 34 7.09 -3.51 -2.21
N TYR A 35 6.42 -3.31 -3.34
CA TYR A 35 6.79 -2.35 -4.38
C TYR A 35 8.24 -2.51 -4.90
N ALA A 36 8.70 -3.75 -5.07
CA ALA A 36 10.08 -4.05 -5.47
C ALA A 36 10.39 -3.75 -6.94
N HIS A 37 9.37 -3.61 -7.79
CA HIS A 37 9.58 -3.32 -9.20
C HIS A 37 10.24 -1.94 -9.37
N PRO A 38 11.39 -1.81 -10.06
CA PRO A 38 12.19 -0.55 -10.09
C PRO A 38 11.44 0.69 -10.60
N ARG A 39 10.46 0.50 -11.49
CA ARG A 39 9.61 1.58 -12.01
C ARG A 39 8.37 1.87 -11.15
N ASN A 40 8.17 1.19 -10.03
CA ASN A 40 7.07 1.50 -9.12
C ASN A 40 7.40 2.78 -8.35
N GLN A 41 6.46 3.72 -8.34
CA GLN A 41 6.67 5.05 -7.79
C GLN A 41 6.39 5.15 -6.28
N PHE A 42 6.06 4.06 -5.60
CA PHE A 42 5.74 4.08 -4.17
C PHE A 42 6.89 4.64 -3.32
N TRP A 43 8.09 4.07 -3.44
CA TRP A 43 9.26 4.55 -2.70
C TRP A 43 9.67 5.98 -3.10
N PRO A 44 9.76 6.34 -4.40
CA PRO A 44 9.97 7.74 -4.80
C PRO A 44 8.95 8.74 -4.21
N LEU A 45 7.66 8.39 -4.18
CA LEU A 45 6.61 9.26 -3.64
C LEU A 45 6.80 9.46 -2.14
N LEU A 46 7.02 8.39 -1.38
CA LEU A 46 7.30 8.49 0.05
C LEU A 46 8.58 9.27 0.33
N SER A 47 9.64 9.08 -0.47
CA SER A 47 10.87 9.85 -0.31
C SER A 47 10.62 11.35 -0.44
N ALA A 48 9.82 11.76 -1.43
CA ALA A 48 9.46 13.16 -1.65
C ALA A 48 8.54 13.72 -0.56
N LEU A 49 7.64 12.90 -0.01
CA LEU A 49 6.77 13.32 1.10
C LEU A 49 7.54 13.52 2.41
N TRP A 50 8.55 12.68 2.67
CA TRP A 50 9.30 12.70 3.93
C TRP A 50 10.62 13.44 3.87
N GLY A 51 11.07 13.89 2.70
CA GLY A 51 12.39 14.49 2.54
C GLY A 51 13.54 13.52 2.89
N LEU A 52 13.32 12.22 2.72
CA LEU A 52 14.25 11.14 3.07
C LEU A 52 14.39 10.19 1.88
N ASP A 53 15.59 9.92 1.38
CA ASP A 53 15.74 8.98 0.26
C ASP A 53 15.62 7.51 0.69
N LEU A 54 14.38 7.04 0.81
CA LEU A 54 14.08 5.64 1.13
C LEU A 54 14.68 4.65 0.12
N ARG A 55 14.96 5.06 -1.12
CA ARG A 55 15.51 4.16 -2.14
C ARG A 55 16.97 3.81 -1.87
N ALA A 56 17.69 4.69 -1.19
CA ALA A 56 19.06 4.44 -0.75
C ALA A 56 19.14 3.46 0.44
N LEU A 57 18.04 3.32 1.19
CA LEU A 57 17.94 2.38 2.30
C LEU A 57 17.71 0.95 1.81
N ASP A 58 18.19 -0.03 2.58
CA ASP A 58 17.79 -1.41 2.40
C ASP A 58 16.32 -1.63 2.80
N TYR A 59 15.75 -2.78 2.42
CA TYR A 59 14.32 -3.02 2.64
C TYR A 59 13.93 -3.05 4.14
N PRO A 60 14.66 -3.73 5.04
CA PRO A 60 14.39 -3.66 6.48
C PRO A 60 14.36 -2.22 7.02
N GLN A 61 15.34 -1.39 6.65
CA GLN A 61 15.41 0.02 7.06
C GLN A 61 14.22 0.83 6.52
N ARG A 62 13.78 0.58 5.27
CA ARG A 62 12.56 1.20 4.75
C ARG A 62 11.36 0.87 5.62
N LEU A 63 11.18 -0.39 6.02
CA LEU A 63 10.04 -0.80 6.86
C LEU A 63 10.09 -0.19 8.26
N GLN A 64 11.30 -0.01 8.82
CA GLN A 64 11.50 0.72 10.07
C GLN A 64 11.03 2.17 9.93
N GLU A 65 11.43 2.88 8.88
CA GLU A 65 10.95 4.24 8.61
C GLU A 65 9.43 4.31 8.44
N LEU A 66 8.82 3.34 7.74
CA LEU A 66 7.36 3.29 7.58
C LEU A 66 6.67 3.20 8.94
N THR A 67 7.06 2.21 9.73
CA THR A 67 6.40 1.88 11.00
C THR A 67 6.64 2.93 12.06
N ALA A 68 7.85 3.50 12.14
CA ALA A 68 8.19 4.62 13.03
C ALA A 68 7.34 5.86 12.75
N ARG A 69 6.99 6.10 11.48
CA ARG A 69 6.16 7.25 11.07
C ARG A 69 4.66 6.95 11.09
N GLY A 70 4.27 5.74 11.49
CA GLY A 70 2.87 5.33 11.60
C GLY A 70 2.22 4.92 10.27
N LEU A 71 3.01 4.61 9.24
CA LEU A 71 2.54 4.03 7.98
C LEU A 71 2.67 2.50 8.02
N GLY A 72 1.58 1.81 7.67
CA GLY A 72 1.58 0.37 7.42
C GLY A 72 1.39 0.03 5.94
N LEU A 73 1.77 -1.19 5.57
CA LEU A 73 1.56 -1.76 4.24
C LEU A 73 0.84 -3.10 4.33
N TRP A 74 -0.09 -3.33 3.42
CA TRP A 74 -0.56 -4.67 3.10
C TRP A 74 -1.23 -4.68 1.71
N ASP A 75 -1.95 -5.74 1.42
CA ASP A 75 -2.77 -5.89 0.23
C ASP A 75 -4.19 -6.31 0.59
N VAL A 76 -5.13 -6.06 -0.32
CA VAL A 76 -6.51 -6.54 -0.20
C VAL A 76 -6.58 -8.07 -0.28
N TYR A 77 -5.81 -8.67 -1.19
CA TYR A 77 -5.87 -10.11 -1.44
C TYR A 77 -4.69 -10.85 -0.76
N ALA A 78 -5.03 -11.91 -0.04
CA ALA A 78 -4.10 -12.85 0.58
C ALA A 78 -3.52 -13.84 -0.44
N ALA A 79 -4.34 -14.26 -1.40
CA ALA A 79 -3.96 -15.21 -2.44
C ALA A 79 -4.80 -15.02 -3.69
N CYS A 80 -4.27 -15.42 -4.85
CA CYS A 80 -5.03 -15.45 -6.10
C CYS A 80 -4.36 -16.35 -7.14
N ARG A 81 -5.04 -16.61 -8.26
CA ARG A 81 -4.40 -17.04 -9.50
C ARG A 81 -4.20 -15.80 -10.37
N ARG A 82 -2.97 -15.54 -10.82
CA ARG A 82 -2.67 -14.42 -11.72
C ARG A 82 -1.51 -14.74 -12.66
N GLU A 83 -1.68 -14.41 -13.94
CA GLU A 83 -0.62 -14.49 -14.93
C GLU A 83 -0.01 -13.09 -15.11
N GLY A 84 1.32 -13.01 -15.10
CA GLY A 84 2.01 -11.73 -15.05
C GLY A 84 1.72 -10.93 -13.78
N SER A 85 1.66 -9.60 -13.92
CA SER A 85 1.53 -8.66 -12.79
C SER A 85 0.34 -7.71 -12.89
N LEU A 86 -0.51 -7.84 -13.90
CA LEU A 86 -1.64 -6.94 -14.10
C LEU A 86 -2.81 -7.31 -13.20
N ASP A 87 -3.42 -6.31 -12.57
CA ASP A 87 -4.61 -6.50 -11.73
C ASP A 87 -5.78 -7.12 -12.51
N SER A 88 -5.93 -6.77 -13.80
CA SER A 88 -6.96 -7.33 -14.68
C SER A 88 -6.86 -8.85 -14.89
N ALA A 89 -5.69 -9.45 -14.57
CA ALA A 89 -5.45 -10.88 -14.67
C ALA A 89 -5.72 -11.64 -13.35
N ILE A 90 -6.10 -10.96 -12.27
CA ILE A 90 -6.42 -11.61 -10.99
C ILE A 90 -7.69 -12.44 -11.12
N ARG A 91 -7.64 -13.70 -10.68
CA ARG A 91 -8.73 -14.67 -10.62
C ARG A 91 -8.70 -15.39 -9.27
N ASP A 92 -9.85 -15.94 -8.85
CA ASP A 92 -10.01 -16.71 -7.61
C ASP A 92 -9.38 -16.01 -6.38
N ALA A 93 -9.59 -14.69 -6.27
CA ALA A 93 -8.97 -13.88 -5.24
C ALA A 93 -9.54 -14.21 -3.85
N GLN A 94 -8.65 -14.43 -2.90
CA GLN A 94 -8.97 -14.64 -1.49
C GLN A 94 -8.57 -13.39 -0.71
N PRO A 95 -9.48 -12.74 0.03
CA PRO A 95 -9.16 -11.52 0.77
C PRO A 95 -8.27 -11.81 1.99
N ASN A 96 -7.47 -10.82 2.38
CA ASN A 96 -6.78 -10.80 3.67
C ASN A 96 -7.78 -10.55 4.83
N ASP A 97 -7.46 -11.03 6.03
CA ASP A 97 -8.24 -10.77 7.25
C ASP A 97 -7.96 -9.34 7.79
N LEU A 98 -8.52 -8.34 7.11
CA LEU A 98 -8.43 -6.94 7.52
C LEU A 98 -9.14 -6.68 8.86
N ALA A 99 -10.19 -7.42 9.18
CA ALA A 99 -10.87 -7.32 10.47
C ALA A 99 -9.97 -7.79 11.62
N GLY A 100 -9.23 -8.89 11.42
CA GLY A 100 -8.22 -9.38 12.35
C GLY A 100 -7.03 -8.44 12.50
N LEU A 101 -6.61 -7.79 11.42
CA LEU A 101 -5.62 -6.72 11.54
C LEU A 101 -6.16 -5.54 12.35
N ARG A 102 -7.42 -5.12 12.13
CA ARG A 102 -8.06 -4.03 12.87
C ARG A 102 -8.12 -4.27 14.38
N ARG A 103 -8.32 -5.53 14.80
CA ARG A 103 -8.27 -5.93 16.21
C ARG A 103 -6.86 -5.83 16.82
N ARG A 104 -5.81 -6.06 16.01
CA ARG A 104 -4.40 -6.07 16.47
C ARG A 104 -3.73 -4.69 16.41
N VAL A 105 -4.25 -3.77 15.60
CA VAL A 105 -3.70 -2.42 15.42
C VAL A 105 -4.71 -1.39 15.94
N PRO A 106 -4.69 -1.07 17.25
CA PRO A 106 -5.72 -0.24 17.88
C PRO A 106 -5.74 1.19 17.35
N HIS A 107 -4.57 1.73 16.98
CA HIS A 107 -4.40 3.09 16.45
C HIS A 107 -4.67 3.22 14.95
N TRP A 108 -5.10 2.14 14.27
CA TRP A 108 -5.39 2.19 12.84
C TRP A 108 -6.66 3.01 12.57
N GLN A 109 -6.48 4.14 11.90
CA GLN A 109 -7.52 5.14 11.64
C GLN A 109 -8.01 5.12 10.18
N ALA A 110 -7.13 4.76 9.24
CA ALA A 110 -7.44 4.92 7.82
C ALA A 110 -6.77 3.92 6.89
N VAL A 111 -7.37 3.75 5.72
CA VAL A 111 -6.84 2.99 4.59
C VAL A 111 -6.60 3.91 3.41
N ALA A 112 -5.44 3.77 2.79
CA ALA A 112 -5.14 4.31 1.47
C ALA A 112 -5.12 3.19 0.44
N HIS A 113 -6.18 3.05 -0.35
CA HIS A 113 -6.21 2.11 -1.47
C HIS A 113 -5.33 2.62 -2.61
N ASN A 114 -4.24 1.90 -2.89
CA ASN A 114 -3.30 2.20 -3.96
C ASN A 114 -3.80 1.63 -5.29
N GLY A 115 -4.64 2.39 -6.00
CA GLY A 115 -5.19 2.02 -7.31
C GLY A 115 -6.60 1.45 -7.29
N GLY A 116 -7.17 1.37 -8.50
CA GLY A 116 -8.59 1.05 -8.71
C GLY A 116 -8.99 -0.33 -8.20
N GLU A 117 -8.17 -1.36 -8.44
CA GLU A 117 -8.47 -2.73 -8.00
C GLU A 117 -8.57 -2.83 -6.48
N SER A 118 -7.58 -2.29 -5.75
CA SER A 118 -7.62 -2.22 -4.28
C SER A 118 -8.88 -1.47 -3.79
N SER A 119 -9.22 -0.35 -4.45
CA SER A 119 -10.38 0.48 -4.06
C SER A 119 -11.74 -0.19 -4.21
N ARG A 120 -11.84 -1.35 -4.88
CA ARG A 120 -13.08 -2.14 -4.93
C ARG A 120 -13.52 -2.61 -3.54
N SER A 121 -12.55 -2.79 -2.63
CA SER A 121 -12.79 -3.19 -1.23
C SER A 121 -13.07 -2.01 -0.30
N ALA A 122 -13.24 -0.79 -0.83
CA ALA A 122 -13.50 0.43 -0.04
C ALA A 122 -14.73 0.32 0.87
N ARG A 123 -15.79 -0.37 0.44
CA ARG A 123 -16.99 -0.58 1.28
C ARG A 123 -16.68 -1.46 2.49
N LEU A 124 -15.86 -2.50 2.29
CA LEU A 124 -15.45 -3.41 3.36
C LEU A 124 -14.53 -2.69 4.34
N THR A 125 -13.56 -1.91 3.87
CA THR A 125 -12.66 -1.15 4.76
C THR A 125 -13.41 -0.05 5.52
N ALA A 126 -14.36 0.64 4.88
CA ALA A 126 -15.23 1.60 5.55
C ALA A 126 -16.08 0.95 6.65
N ALA A 127 -16.61 -0.26 6.42
CA ALA A 127 -17.38 -1.00 7.41
C ALA A 127 -16.56 -1.40 8.66
N LEU A 128 -15.23 -1.37 8.59
CA LEU A 128 -14.35 -1.53 9.75
C LEU A 128 -14.17 -0.23 10.57
N GLY A 129 -14.91 0.83 10.23
CA GLY A 129 -14.82 2.14 10.88
C GLY A 129 -13.58 2.94 10.48
N LEU A 130 -12.97 2.63 9.34
CA LEU A 130 -11.76 3.30 8.85
C LEU A 130 -12.12 4.41 7.87
N VAL A 131 -11.39 5.53 7.93
CA VAL A 131 -11.43 6.55 6.87
C VAL A 131 -10.82 5.94 5.60
N VAL A 132 -11.50 6.10 4.46
CA VAL A 132 -11.08 5.48 3.19
C VAL A 132 -10.59 6.53 2.20
N HIS A 133 -9.33 6.40 1.81
CA HIS A 133 -8.68 7.17 0.76
C HIS A 133 -8.52 6.32 -0.49
N ARG A 134 -8.88 6.86 -1.66
CA ARG A 134 -8.66 6.24 -2.97
C ARG A 134 -7.53 6.98 -3.68
N LEU A 135 -6.34 6.39 -3.71
CA LEU A 135 -5.16 7.02 -4.26
C LEU A 135 -4.86 6.50 -5.68
N PRO A 136 -4.25 7.33 -6.54
CA PRO A 136 -3.78 6.88 -7.85
C PRO A 136 -2.71 5.80 -7.67
N SER A 137 -2.75 4.77 -8.54
CA SER A 137 -1.80 3.66 -8.44
C SER A 137 -0.36 4.12 -8.65
N THR A 138 0.55 3.62 -7.82
CA THR A 138 2.01 3.80 -7.95
C THR A 138 2.65 2.86 -8.98
N SER A 139 1.88 1.92 -9.53
CA SER A 139 2.33 1.01 -10.58
C SER A 139 2.74 1.77 -11.85
N PRO A 140 3.76 1.31 -12.60
CA PRO A 140 4.09 1.87 -13.91
C PRO A 140 2.94 1.74 -14.93
N ALA A 141 1.96 0.85 -14.71
CA ALA A 141 0.78 0.73 -15.56
C ALA A 141 -0.13 1.98 -15.50
N ASN A 142 -0.04 2.78 -14.43
CA ASN A 142 -0.79 4.03 -14.29
C ASN A 142 0.01 5.22 -14.86
N ALA A 143 0.34 5.14 -16.14
CA ALA A 143 1.17 6.12 -16.85
C ALA A 143 0.43 7.43 -17.20
N SER A 144 -0.90 7.44 -17.14
CA SER A 144 -1.73 8.64 -17.37
C SER A 144 -1.65 9.67 -16.24
N TRP A 145 -1.07 9.31 -15.10
CA TRP A 145 -0.84 10.19 -13.96
C TRP A 145 0.64 10.59 -13.88
N SER A 146 0.93 11.89 -13.92
CA SER A 146 2.27 12.41 -13.66
C SER A 146 2.68 12.15 -12.20
N PHE A 147 3.99 12.18 -11.93
CA PHE A 147 4.52 11.99 -10.59
C PHE A 147 3.99 13.06 -9.63
N GLU A 148 3.95 14.32 -10.05
CA GLU A 148 3.50 15.48 -9.28
C GLU A 148 2.02 15.35 -8.91
N ARG A 149 1.18 14.91 -9.85
CA ARG A 149 -0.24 14.67 -9.59
C ARG A 149 -0.44 13.54 -8.57
N LYS A 150 0.35 12.47 -8.65
CA LYS A 150 0.33 11.41 -7.62
C LYS A 150 0.80 11.97 -6.28
N LEU A 151 1.90 12.71 -6.26
CA LEU A 151 2.46 13.29 -5.04
C LEU A 151 1.44 14.19 -4.32
N ALA A 152 0.75 15.06 -5.04
CA ALA A 152 -0.30 15.91 -4.47
C ALA A 152 -1.45 15.10 -3.84
N ALA A 153 -1.95 14.08 -4.55
CA ALA A 153 -3.02 13.23 -4.02
C ALA A 153 -2.59 12.43 -2.77
N TRP A 154 -1.36 11.91 -2.78
CA TRP A 154 -0.81 11.18 -1.65
C TRP A 154 -0.53 12.09 -0.45
N ARG A 155 -0.04 13.32 -0.69
CA ARG A 155 0.21 14.33 0.36
C ARG A 155 -1.04 14.62 1.19
N ALA A 156 -2.16 14.90 0.54
CA ALA A 156 -3.41 15.22 1.23
C ALA A 156 -3.85 14.11 2.21
N ALA A 157 -3.74 12.84 1.80
CA ALA A 157 -4.05 11.71 2.67
C ALA A 157 -3.07 11.56 3.84
N PHE A 158 -1.79 11.86 3.62
CA PHE A 158 -0.74 11.75 4.65
C PHE A 158 -0.82 12.88 5.69
N GLU A 159 -1.12 14.11 5.26
CA GLU A 159 -1.34 15.27 6.14
C GLU A 159 -2.51 15.02 7.10
N GLN A 160 -3.64 14.52 6.57
CA GLN A 160 -4.85 14.28 7.36
C GLN A 160 -4.64 13.28 8.51
N HIS A 161 -3.71 12.34 8.36
CA HIS A 161 -3.43 11.30 9.37
C HIS A 161 -2.12 11.57 10.13
N GLY A 162 -1.54 12.76 9.97
CA GLY A 162 -0.34 13.20 10.69
C GLY A 162 0.91 12.38 10.35
N LEU A 163 1.03 11.89 9.11
CA LEU A 163 2.25 11.22 8.63
C LEU A 163 3.30 12.21 8.10
N ILE A 164 2.87 13.44 7.82
CA ILE A 164 3.68 14.60 7.46
C ILE A 164 3.05 15.86 8.07
N PRO A 165 3.82 16.95 8.28
CA PRO A 165 3.26 18.23 8.70
C PRO A 165 2.23 18.74 7.71
N SER A 166 1.17 19.38 8.19
CA SER A 166 0.22 20.09 7.34
C SER A 166 0.91 21.32 6.72
N SER A 167 0.78 21.45 5.40
CA SER A 167 1.30 22.58 4.62
C SER A 167 0.48 23.86 4.84
#